data_AF-A0A938TYI7-F1
#
_entry.id   AF-A0A938TYI7-F1
#
_cell.length_a   1.000
_cell.length_b   1.000
_cell.length_c   1.000
_cell.angle_alpha   90.00
_cell.angle_beta   90.00
_cell.angle_gamma   90.00
#
_symmetry.space_group_name_H-M   'P 1'
#
loop_
_entity.id
_entity.type
_entity.pdbx_description
1 polymer ?
#
loop_
_entity_poly.entity_id
_entity_poly.type
_entity_poly.pdbx_seq_one_letter_code
_entity_poly.pdbx_strand_id
1 'polypeptide(L)'
;MIILFLGRLTGGTALAQGLSPQETWVLQQAAAGLTADLQEGFGPEEKSRQLRGHFLEALLTGELSGFKAHRRGVSVKNAVIADYVNLKSAEVPLAVELHACRFPAGLDFSYALFKKSLSLDGSKVESMALFNGMKVESDASFNKTEFQGGALAAVYTQFK
;
A
#
# COMPACT_ATOMS: atom_id res chain seq x y z
N MET A 1 39.02 9.29 31.24
CA MET A 1 38.94 9.38 29.76
C MET A 1 37.61 8.75 29.35
N ILE A 2 36.58 9.56 29.13
CA ILE A 2 35.21 9.11 28.87
C ILE A 2 35.03 9.03 27.36
N ILE A 3 34.77 7.84 26.83
CA ILE A 3 34.40 7.63 25.42
C ILE A 3 32.87 7.79 25.34
N LEU A 4 32.42 8.93 24.80
CA LEU A 4 31.03 9.17 24.44
C LEU A 4 30.70 8.39 23.16
N PHE A 5 29.94 7.30 23.27
CA PHE A 5 29.27 6.67 22.14
C PHE A 5 28.04 7.51 21.78
N LEU A 6 28.16 8.34 20.74
CA LEU A 6 27.00 8.91 20.02
C LEU A 6 26.41 7.82 19.12
N GLY A 7 25.55 6.99 19.70
CA GLY A 7 24.70 6.06 18.94
C GLY A 7 23.65 6.84 18.18
N ARG A 8 23.77 6.84 16.84
CA ARG A 8 22.72 7.27 15.91
C ARG A 8 21.44 6.51 16.20
N LEU A 9 20.38 7.20 16.65
CA LEU A 9 19.03 6.66 16.63
C LEU A 9 18.47 6.81 15.23
N THR A 10 18.40 5.66 14.56
CA THR A 10 17.80 5.36 13.27
C THR A 10 16.33 5.81 13.23
N GLY A 11 15.94 6.43 12.11
CA GLY A 11 14.61 7.00 11.85
C GLY A 11 13.48 5.97 11.71
N GLY A 12 13.11 5.33 12.82
CA GLY A 12 11.97 4.41 12.90
C GLY A 12 10.79 4.95 13.72
N THR A 13 10.85 6.17 14.25
CA THR A 13 9.92 6.66 15.29
C THR A 13 8.82 7.61 14.80
N ALA A 14 8.80 8.01 13.53
CA ALA A 14 7.90 9.07 13.06
C ALA A 14 6.47 8.62 12.70
N LEU A 15 6.23 7.35 12.35
CA LEU A 15 4.93 6.90 11.84
C LEU A 15 3.91 6.49 12.92
N ALA A 16 4.36 6.16 14.13
CA ALA A 16 3.46 5.72 15.22
C ALA A 16 2.72 6.89 15.90
N GLN A 17 3.21 8.13 15.77
CA GLN A 17 2.52 9.31 16.29
C GLN A 17 1.59 9.88 15.21
N GLY A 18 0.28 9.63 15.34
CA GLY A 18 -0.74 10.27 14.53
C GLY A 18 -1.38 9.39 13.45
N LEU A 19 -1.47 8.07 13.65
CA LEU A 19 -2.34 7.22 12.82
C LEU A 19 -3.80 7.62 13.00
N SER A 20 -4.56 7.60 11.91
CA SER A 20 -6.01 7.75 11.98
C SER A 20 -6.66 6.50 12.61
N PRO A 21 -7.93 6.60 13.06
CA PRO A 21 -8.69 5.41 13.47
C PRO A 21 -8.75 4.33 12.38
N GLN A 22 -8.86 4.73 11.12
CA GLN A 22 -8.92 3.84 9.95
C GLN A 22 -7.60 3.10 9.77
N GLU A 23 -6.48 3.80 9.82
CA GLU A 23 -5.15 3.23 9.66
C GLU A 23 -4.80 2.29 10.81
N THR A 24 -5.14 2.68 12.05
CA THR A 24 -5.00 1.83 13.23
C THR A 24 -5.79 0.53 13.06
N TRP A 25 -7.02 0.62 12.56
CA TRP A 25 -7.86 -0.54 12.30
C TRP A 25 -7.29 -1.42 11.19
N VAL A 26 -6.80 -0.84 10.08
CA VAL A 26 -6.12 -1.58 9.01
C VAL A 26 -4.92 -2.36 9.56
N LEU A 27 -4.11 -1.76 10.43
CA LEU A 27 -2.99 -2.48 11.06
C LEU A 27 -3.47 -3.67 11.89
N GLN A 28 -4.52 -3.50 12.68
CA GLN A 28 -5.07 -4.60 13.48
C GLN A 28 -5.55 -5.76 12.60
N GLN A 29 -6.27 -5.46 11.51
CA GLN A 29 -6.74 -6.48 10.57
C GLN A 29 -5.58 -7.17 9.84
N ALA A 30 -4.60 -6.40 9.36
CA ALA A 30 -3.42 -6.93 8.67
C ALA A 30 -2.54 -7.80 9.58
N ALA A 31 -2.39 -7.42 10.86
CA ALA A 31 -1.71 -8.24 11.87
C ALA A 31 -2.47 -9.55 12.16
N ALA A 32 -3.79 -9.52 12.11
CA ALA A 32 -4.65 -10.70 12.26
C ALA A 32 -4.77 -11.55 10.98
N GLY A 33 -4.28 -11.06 9.83
CA GLY A 33 -4.42 -11.73 8.54
C GLY A 33 -5.85 -11.75 8.00
N LEU A 34 -6.61 -10.72 8.35
CA LEU A 34 -7.99 -10.47 7.93
C LEU A 34 -8.03 -9.35 6.87
N THR A 35 -9.10 -9.32 6.08
CA THR A 35 -9.35 -8.22 5.14
C THR A 35 -9.85 -7.01 5.91
N ALA A 36 -9.20 -5.86 5.70
CA ALA A 36 -9.66 -4.57 6.19
C ALA A 36 -10.67 -3.97 5.20
N ASP A 37 -11.96 -4.33 5.33
CA ASP A 37 -13.05 -3.68 4.57
C ASP A 37 -13.50 -2.38 5.27
N LEU A 38 -13.05 -1.23 4.77
CA LEU A 38 -13.34 0.05 5.39
C LEU A 38 -14.82 0.44 5.30
N GLN A 39 -15.58 -0.14 4.36
CA GLN A 39 -17.02 0.13 4.28
C GLN A 39 -17.79 -0.60 5.38
N GLU A 40 -17.34 -1.80 5.75
CA GLU A 40 -17.85 -2.50 6.91
C GLU A 40 -17.46 -1.78 8.22
N GLY A 41 -16.19 -1.36 8.33
CA GLY A 41 -15.69 -0.73 9.56
C GLY A 41 -16.15 0.71 9.81
N PHE A 42 -16.32 1.51 8.75
CA PHE A 42 -16.51 2.97 8.86
C PHE A 42 -17.72 3.49 8.05
N GLY A 43 -18.49 2.60 7.42
CA GLY A 43 -19.71 2.93 6.71
C GLY A 43 -19.53 3.32 5.23
N PRO A 44 -20.64 3.60 4.52
CA PRO A 44 -20.67 3.79 3.06
C PRO A 44 -20.18 5.16 2.59
N GLU A 45 -19.91 6.11 3.49
CA GLU A 45 -19.38 7.43 3.11
C GLU A 45 -17.88 7.39 2.82
N GLU A 46 -17.45 7.94 1.68
CA GLU A 46 -16.03 7.93 1.29
C GLU A 46 -15.14 8.71 2.25
N LYS A 47 -15.67 9.81 2.80
CA LYS A 47 -14.94 10.66 3.74
C LYS A 47 -14.54 9.92 5.02
N SER A 48 -15.27 8.87 5.41
CA SER A 48 -14.97 8.07 6.60
C SER A 48 -13.99 6.92 6.33
N ARG A 49 -13.64 6.64 5.07
CA ARG A 49 -12.78 5.51 4.66
C ARG A 49 -11.43 5.92 4.10
N GLN A 50 -10.91 7.05 4.58
CA GLN A 50 -9.68 7.61 4.06
C GLN A 50 -8.44 6.98 4.70
N LEU A 51 -7.48 6.63 3.85
CA LEU A 51 -6.13 6.24 4.24
C LEU A 51 -5.13 7.21 3.58
N ARG A 52 -4.03 7.50 4.26
CA ARG A 52 -2.96 8.32 3.69
C ARG A 52 -2.07 7.46 2.78
N GLY A 53 -1.56 8.06 1.71
CA GLY A 53 -0.67 7.37 0.75
C GLY A 53 0.59 6.83 1.43
N HIS A 54 1.28 7.68 2.19
CA HIS A 54 2.50 7.30 2.93
C HIS A 54 2.27 6.23 4.00
N PHE A 55 1.08 6.17 4.60
CA PHE A 55 0.73 5.07 5.52
C PHE A 55 0.69 3.74 4.76
N LEU A 56 0.01 3.73 3.60
CA LEU A 56 -0.07 2.54 2.77
C LEU A 56 1.32 2.14 2.26
N GLU A 57 2.15 3.08 1.84
CA GLU A 57 3.54 2.82 1.43
C GLU A 57 4.31 2.10 2.54
N ALA A 58 4.37 2.69 3.73
CA ALA A 58 5.09 2.12 4.87
C ALA A 58 4.53 0.76 5.33
N LEU A 59 3.21 0.57 5.24
CA LEU A 59 2.55 -0.69 5.51
C LEU A 59 3.01 -1.80 4.55
N LEU A 60 3.09 -1.48 3.25
CA LEU A 60 3.40 -2.45 2.21
C LEU A 60 4.91 -2.76 2.13
N THR A 61 5.78 -1.79 2.41
CA THR A 61 7.24 -1.98 2.44
C THR A 61 7.75 -2.54 3.76
N GLY A 62 6.92 -2.58 4.80
CA GLY A 62 7.29 -3.06 6.13
C GLY A 62 8.12 -2.07 6.94
N GLU A 63 8.05 -0.78 6.61
CA GLU A 63 8.76 0.31 7.31
C GLU A 63 8.09 0.73 8.62
N LEU A 64 6.90 0.20 8.92
CA LEU A 64 6.22 0.43 10.20
C LEU A 64 6.92 -0.31 11.35
N SER A 65 7.71 0.43 12.13
CA SER A 65 8.41 -0.09 13.32
C SER A 65 7.46 -0.83 14.27
N GLY A 66 7.83 -2.05 14.63
CA GLY A 66 7.08 -2.88 15.58
C GLY A 66 5.80 -3.52 15.01
N PHE A 67 5.42 -3.19 13.77
CA PHE A 67 4.34 -3.87 13.07
C PHE A 67 4.90 -5.07 12.29
N LYS A 68 4.19 -6.19 12.35
CA LYS A 68 4.48 -7.37 11.54
C LYS A 68 3.19 -7.86 10.91
N ALA A 69 3.09 -7.72 9.60
CA ALA A 69 1.97 -8.27 8.85
C ALA A 69 1.89 -9.79 9.02
N HIS A 70 0.67 -10.32 9.02
CA HIS A 70 0.45 -11.75 9.00
C HIS A 70 1.00 -12.36 7.69
N ARG A 71 1.29 -13.68 7.70
CA ARG A 71 1.86 -14.40 6.53
C ARG A 71 1.02 -14.30 5.25
N ARG A 72 -0.28 -14.00 5.39
CA ARG A 72 -1.23 -13.80 4.28
C ARG A 72 -1.02 -12.47 3.54
N GLY A 73 -0.22 -11.56 4.06
CA GLY A 73 -0.01 -10.24 3.48
C GLY A 73 -1.03 -9.22 3.98
N VAL A 74 -1.28 -8.21 3.15
CA VAL A 74 -2.15 -7.07 3.44
C VAL A 74 -3.31 -7.07 2.46
N SER A 75 -4.54 -7.11 2.98
CA SER A 75 -5.77 -7.05 2.19
C SER A 75 -6.62 -5.88 2.69
N VAL A 76 -6.77 -4.87 1.86
CA VAL A 76 -7.53 -3.64 2.12
C VAL A 76 -8.64 -3.53 1.08
N LYS A 77 -9.84 -3.20 1.52
CA LYS A 77 -11.02 -3.14 0.66
C LYS A 77 -11.84 -1.88 0.91
N ASN A 78 -12.41 -1.33 -0.16
CA ASN A 78 -13.28 -0.14 -0.14
C ASN A 78 -12.62 1.12 0.45
N ALA A 79 -11.28 1.22 0.46
CA ALA A 79 -10.58 2.40 0.96
C ALA A 79 -10.53 3.52 -0.08
N VAL A 80 -10.47 4.77 0.39
CA VAL A 80 -10.09 5.93 -0.42
C VAL A 80 -8.69 6.35 0.00
N ILE A 81 -7.72 6.18 -0.89
CA ILE A 81 -6.34 6.54 -0.62
C ILE A 81 -6.16 7.98 -1.10
N ALA A 82 -6.30 8.92 -0.17
CA ALA A 82 -6.53 10.33 -0.49
C ALA A 82 -5.32 10.98 -1.18
N ASP A 83 -4.12 10.57 -0.78
CA ASP A 83 -2.85 11.09 -1.31
C ASP A 83 -2.28 10.16 -2.39
N TYR A 84 -1.27 10.66 -3.11
CA TYR A 84 -0.52 9.86 -4.07
C TYR A 84 0.19 8.70 -3.38
N VAL A 85 0.20 7.52 -4.01
CA VAL A 85 0.95 6.36 -3.54
C VAL A 85 2.21 6.19 -4.37
N ASN A 86 3.37 6.31 -3.74
CA ASN A 86 4.67 6.17 -4.39
C ASN A 86 5.44 4.96 -3.85
N LEU A 87 5.44 3.87 -4.62
CA LEU A 87 6.27 2.68 -4.39
C LEU A 87 7.37 2.56 -5.45
N LYS A 88 7.74 3.67 -6.12
CA LYS A 88 8.75 3.65 -7.16
C LYS A 88 10.07 3.07 -6.63
N SER A 89 10.59 2.06 -7.32
CA SER A 89 11.81 1.33 -6.94
C SER A 89 11.77 0.66 -5.57
N ALA A 90 10.59 0.54 -4.94
CA ALA A 90 10.45 -0.12 -3.65
C ALA A 90 10.40 -1.65 -3.80
N GLU A 91 10.85 -2.37 -2.77
CA GLU A 91 10.57 -3.79 -2.63
C GLU A 91 9.37 -3.97 -1.69
N VAL A 92 8.38 -4.73 -2.14
CA VAL A 92 7.17 -5.06 -1.38
C VAL A 92 7.22 -6.57 -1.05
N PRO A 93 7.60 -6.94 0.19
CA PRO A 93 7.85 -8.34 0.55
C PRO A 93 6.56 -9.16 0.80
N LEU A 94 5.42 -8.48 0.90
CA LEU A 94 4.13 -9.05 1.27
C LEU A 94 3.24 -9.27 0.03
N ALA A 95 2.24 -10.15 0.17
CA ALA A 95 1.15 -10.20 -0.80
C ALA A 95 0.24 -8.99 -0.56
N VAL A 96 -0.24 -8.38 -1.64
CA VAL A 96 -1.00 -7.12 -1.58
C VAL A 96 -2.30 -7.26 -2.33
N GLU A 97 -3.39 -6.97 -1.63
CA GLU A 97 -4.75 -6.99 -2.15
C GLU A 97 -5.40 -5.64 -1.84
N LEU A 98 -5.58 -4.80 -2.85
CA LEU A 98 -6.27 -3.51 -2.75
C LEU A 98 -7.56 -3.59 -3.60
N HIS A 99 -8.63 -4.12 -3.01
CA HIS A 99 -9.87 -4.42 -3.72
C HIS A 99 -10.87 -3.27 -3.62
N ALA A 100 -11.50 -2.90 -4.73
CA ALA A 100 -12.51 -1.84 -4.76
C ALA A 100 -12.04 -0.53 -4.09
N CYS A 101 -10.74 -0.24 -4.15
CA CYS A 101 -10.14 0.96 -3.58
C CYS A 101 -10.15 2.09 -4.61
N ARG A 102 -10.13 3.33 -4.13
CA ARG A 102 -10.03 4.54 -4.97
C ARG A 102 -8.69 5.23 -4.73
N PHE A 103 -8.05 5.65 -5.81
CA PHE A 103 -6.81 6.42 -5.82
C PHE A 103 -7.04 7.72 -6.59
N PRO A 104 -7.63 8.77 -5.96
CA PRO A 104 -7.90 10.05 -6.61
C PRO A 104 -6.62 10.72 -7.13
N ALA A 105 -5.55 10.67 -6.34
CA ALA A 105 -4.27 11.31 -6.66
C ALA A 105 -3.41 10.51 -7.65
N GLY A 106 -3.61 9.19 -7.78
CA GLY A 106 -2.82 8.31 -8.62
C GLY A 106 -1.84 7.42 -7.85
N LEU A 107 -1.04 6.64 -8.57
CA LEU A 107 0.00 5.78 -7.99
C LEU A 107 1.22 5.61 -8.92
N ASP A 108 2.40 5.44 -8.32
CA ASP A 108 3.64 5.05 -9.02
C ASP A 108 4.20 3.75 -8.44
N PHE A 109 4.09 2.67 -9.21
CA PHE A 109 4.74 1.39 -8.95
C PHE A 109 5.89 1.12 -9.94
N SER A 110 6.39 2.15 -10.62
CA SER A 110 7.49 1.99 -11.58
C SER A 110 8.72 1.41 -10.90
N TYR A 111 9.31 0.38 -11.50
CA TYR A 111 10.47 -0.35 -10.98
C TYR A 111 10.26 -0.99 -9.60
N ALA A 112 9.03 -1.03 -9.07
CA ALA A 112 8.73 -1.73 -7.85
C ALA A 112 8.86 -3.25 -8.05
N LEU A 113 9.32 -3.94 -7.00
CA LEU A 113 9.40 -5.40 -6.96
C LEU A 113 8.43 -5.94 -5.90
N PHE A 114 7.33 -6.52 -6.36
CA PHE A 114 6.41 -7.27 -5.50
C PHE A 114 6.91 -8.71 -5.41
N LYS A 115 7.36 -9.13 -4.23
CA LYS A 115 7.88 -10.49 -3.97
C LYS A 115 6.79 -11.56 -3.96
N LYS A 116 5.53 -11.15 -3.91
CA LYS A 116 4.35 -12.02 -3.92
C LYS A 116 3.31 -11.43 -4.89
N SER A 117 2.05 -11.78 -4.73
CA SER A 117 0.96 -11.28 -5.58
C SER A 117 0.63 -9.81 -5.32
N LEU A 118 0.12 -9.15 -6.37
CA LEU A 118 -0.48 -7.82 -6.34
C LEU A 118 -1.87 -7.87 -6.98
N SER A 119 -2.90 -7.42 -6.28
CA SER A 119 -4.25 -7.28 -6.81
C SER A 119 -4.76 -5.86 -6.62
N LEU A 120 -5.23 -5.24 -7.71
CA LEU A 120 -5.99 -3.98 -7.71
C LEU A 120 -7.44 -4.20 -8.17
N ASP A 121 -7.97 -5.41 -8.01
CA ASP A 121 -9.26 -5.79 -8.59
C ASP A 121 -10.42 -4.89 -8.14
N GLY A 122 -11.20 -4.44 -9.12
CA GLY A 122 -12.33 -3.53 -8.92
C GLY A 122 -11.94 -2.13 -8.44
N SER A 123 -10.65 -1.82 -8.31
CA SER A 123 -10.18 -0.51 -7.89
C SER A 123 -10.25 0.52 -9.02
N LYS A 124 -10.19 1.79 -8.64
CA LYS A 124 -10.26 2.91 -9.57
C LYS A 124 -9.12 3.88 -9.30
N VAL A 125 -8.31 4.13 -10.32
CA VAL A 125 -7.26 5.15 -10.31
C VAL A 125 -7.74 6.31 -11.18
N GLU A 126 -7.97 7.47 -10.55
CA GLU A 126 -8.60 8.62 -11.23
C GLU A 126 -7.58 9.51 -11.92
N SER A 127 -6.38 9.57 -11.36
CA SER A 127 -5.21 10.20 -11.96
C SER A 127 -4.33 9.15 -12.65
N MET A 128 -3.06 9.46 -12.86
CA MET A 128 -2.09 8.60 -13.53
C MET A 128 -1.75 7.35 -12.70
N ALA A 129 -1.70 6.19 -13.36
CA ALA A 129 -1.11 4.96 -12.82
C ALA A 129 0.17 4.60 -13.57
N LEU A 130 1.30 4.53 -12.88
CA LEU A 130 2.61 4.23 -13.48
C LEU A 130 3.09 2.85 -13.05
N PHE A 131 3.39 1.97 -14.02
CA PHE A 131 3.82 0.58 -13.79
C PHE A 131 5.11 0.23 -14.55
N ASN A 132 5.87 1.24 -15.00
CA ASN A 132 7.02 1.04 -15.88
C ASN A 132 8.09 0.18 -15.21
N GLY A 133 8.38 -0.99 -15.79
CA GLY A 133 9.41 -1.89 -15.26
C GLY A 133 9.07 -2.52 -13.90
N MET A 134 7.81 -2.42 -13.47
CA MET A 134 7.31 -3.14 -12.30
C MET A 134 7.48 -4.65 -12.51
N LYS A 135 7.80 -5.36 -11.44
CA LYS A 135 7.91 -6.82 -11.41
C LYS A 135 7.05 -7.38 -10.29
N VAL A 136 6.36 -8.47 -10.59
CA VAL A 136 5.58 -9.25 -9.62
C VAL A 136 6.05 -10.70 -9.71
N GLU A 137 6.54 -11.27 -8.61
CA GLU A 137 7.16 -12.61 -8.62
C GLU A 137 6.13 -13.75 -8.68
N SER A 138 4.89 -13.49 -8.27
CA SER A 138 3.73 -14.38 -8.43
C SER A 138 2.78 -13.78 -9.47
N ASP A 139 1.52 -13.52 -9.11
CA ASP A 139 0.48 -13.03 -10.02
C ASP A 139 0.18 -11.56 -9.80
N ALA A 140 -0.13 -10.84 -10.88
CA ALA A 140 -0.71 -9.50 -10.83
C ALA A 140 -2.12 -9.51 -11.41
N SER A 141 -3.09 -8.94 -10.69
CA SER A 141 -4.48 -8.85 -11.14
C SER A 141 -5.00 -7.41 -11.14
N PHE A 142 -5.66 -7.04 -12.22
CA PHE A 142 -6.29 -5.73 -12.45
C PHE A 142 -7.72 -5.90 -13.01
N ASN A 143 -8.40 -6.97 -12.60
CA ASN A 143 -9.71 -7.31 -13.11
C ASN A 143 -10.71 -6.23 -12.71
N LYS A 144 -11.41 -5.67 -13.70
CA LYS A 144 -12.35 -4.55 -13.51
C LYS A 144 -11.71 -3.32 -12.86
N THR A 145 -10.38 -3.17 -12.94
CA THR A 145 -9.71 -1.93 -12.52
C THR A 145 -9.94 -0.85 -13.56
N GLU A 146 -10.29 0.36 -13.13
CA GLU A 146 -10.46 1.53 -13.99
C GLU A 146 -9.27 2.49 -13.88
N PHE A 147 -8.67 2.87 -15.01
CA PHE A 147 -7.58 3.85 -15.08
C PHE A 147 -8.05 5.10 -15.84
N GLN A 148 -8.67 6.05 -15.14
CA GLN A 148 -9.30 7.22 -15.80
C GLN A 148 -8.28 8.26 -16.25
N GLY A 149 -7.21 8.48 -15.48
CA GLY A 149 -6.10 9.36 -15.85
C GLY A 149 -5.08 8.72 -16.79
N GLY A 150 -5.32 7.47 -17.19
CA GLY A 150 -4.42 6.65 -18.00
C GLY A 150 -3.50 5.74 -17.18
N ALA A 151 -3.02 4.69 -17.83
CA ALA A 151 -2.02 3.78 -17.30
C ALA A 151 -0.81 3.73 -18.23
N LEU A 152 0.39 3.94 -17.68
CA LEU A 152 1.65 3.83 -18.41
C LEU A 152 2.43 2.62 -17.93
N ALA A 153 2.56 1.63 -18.80
CA ALA A 153 3.41 0.46 -18.63
C ALA A 153 4.28 0.29 -19.88
N ALA A 154 5.60 0.41 -19.73
CA ALA A 154 6.54 0.01 -20.77
C ALA A 154 6.52 -1.53 -20.91
N VAL A 155 6.75 -2.02 -22.13
CA VAL A 155 6.68 -3.44 -22.58
C VAL A 155 7.56 -4.43 -21.76
N TYR A 156 8.37 -3.93 -20.82
CA TYR A 156 9.19 -4.75 -19.93
C TYR A 156 8.50 -5.17 -18.63
N THR A 157 7.25 -4.77 -18.38
CA THR A 157 6.48 -5.26 -17.24
C THR A 157 6.21 -6.75 -17.41
N GLN A 158 6.90 -7.56 -16.62
CA GLN A 158 6.76 -9.02 -16.64
C GLN A 158 5.64 -9.40 -15.67
N PHE A 159 4.50 -9.80 -16.22
CA PHE A 159 3.47 -10.56 -15.51
C PHE A 159 3.78 -12.03 -15.80
N LYS A 160 4.17 -12.80 -14.78
CA LYS A 160 4.36 -14.24 -14.95
C LYS A 160 3.04 -14.97 -14.85
#